data_AF-A0A958LDM0-F1
#
_entry.id   AF-A0A958LDM0-F1
#
_cell.length_a   1.000
_cell.length_b   1.000
_cell.length_c   1.000
_cell.angle_alpha   90.00
_cell.angle_beta   90.00
_cell.angle_gamma   90.00
#
_symmetry.space_group_name_H-M   'P 1'
#
loop_
_entity.id
_entity.type
_entity.pdbx_description
1 polymer ?
#
loop_
_entity_poly.entity_id
_entity_poly.type
_entity_poly.pdbx_seq_one_letter_code
_entity_poly.pdbx_strand_id
1 'polypeptide(L)'
;ISYEITMGVSIVGILAIYGTLDLSEITRYQAGTFLGVLPNWGVFLNPIGFVIFFISMMAETKRAPFDLPESESELVAGYLTEYSGMKFLLYWLGEFAEIVVASAMVVLLFFGGWQLPYVDVTAISSDWGGILPSVFRDWNFQWAPLIGAAVFGAKTALFCVIQVVLRWTLPRFRYDQLMNFCWKIMLPVALANLVGTVILLLWGVYS
;
A
#
# COMPACT_ATOMS: atom_id res chain seq x y z
N ILE A 1 4.04 12.29 -12.43
CA ILE A 1 3.61 13.70 -12.18
C ILE A 1 2.12 13.85 -11.91
N SER A 2 1.20 13.78 -12.88
CA SER A 2 -0.24 14.05 -12.60
C SER A 2 -0.80 13.15 -11.49
N TYR A 3 -0.38 11.88 -11.48
CA TYR A 3 -0.78 10.90 -10.47
C TYR A 3 -0.08 11.07 -9.12
N GLU A 4 1.10 11.68 -9.05
CA GLU A 4 1.80 11.98 -7.78
C GLU A 4 1.03 13.00 -6.95
N ILE A 5 0.45 14.03 -7.59
CA ILE A 5 -0.35 15.05 -6.89
C ILE A 5 -1.57 14.38 -6.23
N THR A 6 -2.28 13.56 -7.00
CA THR A 6 -3.47 12.84 -6.53
C THR A 6 -3.11 11.85 -5.41
N MET A 7 -2.00 11.14 -5.56
CA MET A 7 -1.47 10.23 -4.54
C MET A 7 -1.12 10.98 -3.25
N GLY A 8 -0.42 12.11 -3.35
CA GLY A 8 -0.05 12.95 -2.22
C GLY A 8 -1.27 13.44 -1.43
N VAL A 9 -2.29 13.95 -2.13
CA VAL A 9 -3.54 14.40 -1.49
C VAL A 9 -4.24 13.25 -0.75
N SER A 10 -4.27 12.05 -1.34
CA SER A 10 -4.87 10.88 -0.69
C SER A 10 -4.11 10.43 0.56
N ILE A 11 -2.77 10.51 0.56
CA ILE A 11 -1.93 10.22 1.72
C ILE A 11 -2.18 11.23 2.83
N VAL A 12 -2.23 12.53 2.51
CA VAL A 12 -2.47 13.57 3.52
C VAL A 12 -3.80 13.36 4.25
N GLY A 13 -4.85 12.89 3.55
CA GLY A 13 -6.13 12.61 4.16
C GLY A 13 -6.09 11.50 5.22
N ILE A 14 -5.34 10.42 4.97
CA ILE A 14 -5.21 9.34 5.97
C ILE A 14 -4.23 9.72 7.10
N LEU A 15 -3.16 10.44 6.80
CA LEU A 15 -2.21 10.93 7.81
C LEU A 15 -2.86 11.93 8.77
N ALA A 16 -3.80 12.76 8.29
CA ALA A 16 -4.56 13.67 9.14
C ALA A 16 -5.37 12.91 10.20
N ILE A 17 -5.90 11.72 9.87
CA ILE A 17 -6.63 10.86 10.82
C ILE A 17 -5.68 10.30 11.89
N TYR A 18 -4.47 9.88 11.50
CA TYR A 18 -3.50 9.31 12.44
C TYR A 18 -2.79 10.37 13.30
N GLY A 19 -2.68 11.61 12.84
CA GLY A 19 -2.04 12.70 13.58
C GLY A 19 -0.52 12.57 13.73
N THR A 20 0.11 11.60 13.07
CA THR A 20 1.56 11.34 13.11
C THR A 20 2.09 10.99 11.72
N LEU A 21 3.38 11.25 11.50
CA LEU A 21 4.12 10.85 10.30
C LEU A 21 4.99 9.60 10.53
N ASP A 22 5.09 9.13 11.77
CA ASP A 22 5.84 7.91 12.07
C ASP A 22 5.03 6.68 11.61
N LEU A 23 5.57 5.95 10.63
CA LEU A 23 4.97 4.73 10.11
C LEU A 23 4.79 3.67 11.21
N SER A 24 5.68 3.61 12.19
CA SER A 24 5.57 2.69 13.31
C SER A 24 4.36 3.01 14.19
N GLU A 25 4.18 4.30 14.51
CA GLU A 25 3.04 4.77 15.28
C GLU A 25 1.71 4.61 14.51
N ILE A 26 1.71 4.86 13.20
CA ILE A 26 0.54 4.61 12.32
C ILE A 26 0.09 3.14 12.42
N THR A 27 1.03 2.20 12.28
CA THR A 27 0.66 0.78 12.40
C THR A 27 0.15 0.47 13.81
N ARG A 28 0.74 1.03 14.87
CA ARG A 28 0.24 0.85 16.25
C ARG A 28 -1.16 1.42 16.45
N TYR A 29 -1.50 2.54 15.83
CA TYR A 29 -2.87 3.09 15.86
C TYR A 29 -3.88 2.16 15.20
N GLN A 30 -3.45 1.45 14.15
CA GLN A 30 -4.27 0.44 13.48
C GLN A 30 -4.45 -0.85 14.29
N ALA A 31 -3.84 -0.93 15.49
CA ALA A 31 -3.99 -2.08 16.39
C ALA A 31 -5.41 -2.13 16.93
N GLY A 32 -6.01 -3.32 16.88
CA GLY A 32 -7.29 -3.60 17.53
C GLY A 32 -8.49 -3.52 16.60
N THR A 33 -9.66 -3.40 17.22
CA THR A 33 -10.95 -3.60 16.55
C THR A 33 -11.83 -2.37 16.75
N PHE A 34 -12.11 -1.67 15.64
CA PHE A 34 -13.19 -0.70 15.56
C PHE A 34 -14.54 -1.41 15.72
N LEU A 35 -15.39 -0.94 16.64
CA LEU A 35 -16.73 -1.51 16.90
C LEU A 35 -16.76 -3.00 17.33
N GLY A 36 -15.66 -3.57 17.81
CA GLY A 36 -15.60 -4.94 18.30
C GLY A 36 -15.68 -6.05 17.23
N VAL A 37 -15.93 -5.69 15.95
CA VAL A 37 -16.04 -6.61 14.81
C VAL A 37 -15.26 -6.16 13.55
N LEU A 38 -14.78 -4.92 13.46
CA LEU A 38 -14.00 -4.47 12.29
C LEU A 38 -12.56 -4.14 12.70
N PRO A 39 -11.53 -4.60 11.99
CA PRO A 39 -10.17 -4.14 12.23
C PRO A 39 -10.07 -2.62 12.11
N ASN A 40 -9.31 -1.94 12.96
CA ASN A 40 -9.08 -0.48 12.86
C ASN A 40 -8.13 -0.10 11.70
N TRP A 41 -8.33 -0.74 10.56
CA TRP A 41 -7.50 -0.57 9.38
C TRP A 41 -7.84 0.74 8.66
N GLY A 42 -6.82 1.39 8.12
CA GLY A 42 -6.98 2.63 7.36
C GLY A 42 -7.96 2.52 6.18
N VAL A 43 -8.14 1.32 5.61
CA VAL A 43 -9.18 1.08 4.59
C VAL A 43 -10.57 1.41 5.08
N PHE A 44 -10.91 1.09 6.33
CA PHE A 44 -12.25 1.33 6.86
C PHE A 44 -12.43 2.77 7.33
N LEU A 45 -11.35 3.41 7.78
CA LEU A 45 -11.35 4.81 8.19
C LEU A 45 -11.52 5.75 6.97
N ASN A 46 -10.83 5.43 5.87
CA ASN A 46 -10.86 6.24 4.65
C ASN A 46 -10.86 5.36 3.38
N PRO A 47 -12.01 4.73 3.04
CA PRO A 47 -12.10 3.81 1.91
C PRO A 47 -11.91 4.51 0.56
N ILE A 48 -12.39 5.76 0.43
CA ILE A 48 -12.24 6.55 -0.80
C ILE A 48 -10.76 6.91 -1.00
N GLY A 49 -10.08 7.34 0.08
CA GLY A 49 -8.65 7.63 0.06
C GLY A 49 -7.81 6.43 -0.32
N PHE A 50 -8.17 5.23 0.17
CA PHE A 50 -7.51 3.99 -0.21
C PHE A 50 -7.63 3.70 -1.72
N VAL A 51 -8.84 3.78 -2.29
CA VAL A 51 -9.07 3.49 -3.71
C VAL A 51 -8.28 4.46 -4.60
N ILE A 52 -8.30 5.75 -4.26
CA ILE A 52 -7.55 6.77 -4.98
C ILE A 52 -6.06 6.51 -4.89
N PHE A 53 -5.54 6.27 -3.68
CA PHE A 53 -4.13 5.98 -3.45
C PHE A 53 -3.68 4.75 -4.25
N PHE A 54 -4.45 3.67 -4.20
CA PHE A 54 -4.14 2.42 -4.90
C PHE A 54 -4.11 2.60 -6.42
N ILE A 55 -5.11 3.27 -7.01
CA ILE A 55 -5.14 3.53 -8.45
C ILE A 55 -4.01 4.48 -8.85
N SER A 56 -3.75 5.54 -8.09
CA SER A 56 -2.67 6.49 -8.40
C SER A 56 -1.29 5.86 -8.30
N MET A 57 -1.08 5.01 -7.31
CA MET A 57 0.15 4.24 -7.14
C MET A 57 0.38 3.30 -8.34
N MET A 58 -0.65 2.58 -8.78
CA MET A 58 -0.54 1.73 -9.97
C MET A 58 -0.20 2.54 -11.23
N ALA A 59 -0.78 3.74 -11.37
CA ALA A 59 -0.49 4.61 -12.50
C ALA A 59 0.95 5.17 -12.48
N GLU A 60 1.55 5.37 -11.31
CA GLU A 60 2.93 5.86 -11.20
C GLU A 60 3.99 4.80 -11.50
N THR A 61 3.67 3.51 -11.25
CA THR A 61 4.55 2.37 -11.61
C THR A 61 4.71 2.18 -13.13
N LYS A 62 4.00 2.97 -13.95
CA LYS A 62 4.14 3.05 -15.42
C LYS A 62 4.09 1.70 -16.13
N ARG A 63 3.38 0.72 -15.58
CA ARG A 63 3.22 -0.62 -16.17
C ARG A 63 1.79 -0.85 -16.62
N ALA A 64 1.61 -1.76 -17.57
CA ALA A 64 0.29 -2.18 -18.05
C ALA A 64 -0.63 -2.51 -16.85
N PRO A 65 -1.82 -1.90 -16.73
CA PRO A 65 -2.63 -1.21 -17.74
C PRO A 65 -2.37 0.31 -17.95
N PHE A 66 -1.49 0.92 -17.15
CA PHE A 66 -1.20 2.37 -17.13
C PHE A 66 0.21 2.69 -17.68
N ASP A 67 0.49 2.18 -18.87
CA ASP A 67 1.80 2.23 -19.50
C ASP A 67 1.90 3.41 -20.50
N LEU A 68 2.06 4.62 -19.96
CA LEU A 68 2.18 5.87 -20.74
C LEU A 68 3.56 6.06 -21.41
N PRO A 69 4.71 5.75 -20.78
CA PRO A 69 6.02 6.07 -21.37
C PRO A 69 6.55 5.02 -22.36
N GLU A 70 6.10 3.76 -22.27
CA GLU A 70 6.58 2.70 -23.18
C GLU A 70 5.80 2.69 -24.51
N SER A 71 4.61 3.31 -24.55
CA SER A 71 3.71 3.29 -25.72
C SER A 71 3.79 4.50 -26.66
N GLU A 72 4.55 5.56 -26.35
CA GLU A 72 4.89 6.60 -27.34
C GLU A 72 6.17 6.25 -28.13
N SER A 73 6.84 5.14 -27.80
CA SER A 73 7.95 4.56 -28.57
C SER A 73 7.40 3.70 -29.70
N GLU A 74 6.76 4.29 -30.69
CA GLU A 74 6.13 3.56 -31.79
C GLU A 74 7.09 2.86 -32.78
N LEU A 75 8.43 2.76 -32.55
CA LEU A 75 9.31 2.01 -33.48
C LEU A 75 10.48 1.15 -32.93
N VAL A 76 10.99 1.27 -31.71
CA VAL A 76 12.03 0.36 -31.19
C VAL A 76 11.92 0.34 -29.66
N ALA A 77 11.99 -0.84 -29.03
CA ALA A 77 11.80 -1.01 -27.59
C ALA A 77 12.78 -0.12 -26.78
N GLY A 78 12.31 1.06 -26.32
CA GLY A 78 13.12 2.21 -25.88
C GLY A 78 14.39 1.90 -25.08
N TYR A 79 14.35 2.03 -23.76
CA TYR A 79 15.53 1.75 -22.92
C TYR A 79 15.92 0.25 -22.91
N LEU A 80 14.98 -0.65 -23.26
CA LEU A 80 15.25 -2.08 -23.37
C LEU A 80 16.22 -2.42 -24.52
N THR A 81 16.35 -1.56 -25.54
CA THR A 81 17.32 -1.72 -26.65
C THR A 81 18.56 -0.86 -26.47
N GLU A 82 18.46 0.24 -25.72
CA GLU A 82 19.59 1.13 -25.44
C GLU A 82 20.54 0.59 -24.36
N TYR A 83 20.04 -0.23 -23.43
CA TYR A 83 20.84 -0.77 -22.33
C TYR A 83 21.02 -2.30 -22.41
N SER A 84 22.25 -2.76 -22.16
CA SER A 84 22.62 -4.18 -22.13
C SER A 84 23.37 -4.54 -20.84
N GLY A 85 23.32 -5.83 -20.46
CA GLY A 85 24.04 -6.40 -19.32
C GLY A 85 23.58 -5.85 -17.96
N MET A 86 24.52 -5.34 -17.16
CA MET A 86 24.23 -4.87 -15.79
C MET A 86 23.29 -3.65 -15.76
N LYS A 87 23.39 -2.74 -16.73
CA LYS A 87 22.54 -1.54 -16.77
C LYS A 87 21.07 -1.89 -17.00
N PHE A 88 20.82 -2.86 -17.89
CA PHE A 88 19.49 -3.42 -18.11
C PHE A 88 18.92 -4.06 -16.85
N LEU A 89 19.75 -4.84 -16.14
CA LEU A 89 19.34 -5.49 -14.89
C LEU A 89 18.97 -4.47 -13.80
N LEU A 90 19.69 -3.35 -13.71
CA LEU A 90 19.38 -2.27 -12.76
C LEU A 90 18.04 -1.59 -13.05
N TYR A 91 17.70 -1.36 -14.33
CA TYR A 91 16.38 -0.83 -14.70
C TYR A 91 15.26 -1.80 -14.30
N TRP A 92 15.41 -3.08 -14.63
CA TRP A 92 14.44 -4.11 -14.24
C TRP A 92 14.30 -4.25 -12.73
N LEU A 93 15.41 -4.22 -11.99
CA LEU A 93 15.40 -4.27 -10.53
C LEU A 93 14.70 -3.04 -9.95
N GLY A 94 14.95 -1.86 -10.51
CA GLY A 94 14.31 -0.61 -10.09
C GLY A 94 12.79 -0.65 -10.24
N GLU A 95 12.29 -1.13 -11.37
CA GLU A 95 10.84 -1.28 -11.60
C GLU A 95 10.20 -2.29 -10.62
N PHE A 96 10.88 -3.40 -10.34
CA PHE A 96 10.39 -4.35 -9.34
C PHE A 96 10.44 -3.79 -7.92
N ALA A 97 11.50 -3.04 -7.58
CA ALA A 97 11.62 -2.38 -6.30
C ALA A 97 10.48 -1.36 -6.10
N GLU A 98 10.12 -0.60 -7.14
CA GLU A 98 9.00 0.34 -7.11
C GLU A 98 7.67 -0.34 -6.76
N ILE A 99 7.35 -1.47 -7.41
CA ILE A 99 6.15 -2.28 -7.11
C ILE A 99 6.12 -2.73 -5.65
N VAL A 100 7.26 -3.20 -5.13
CA VAL A 100 7.37 -3.70 -3.75
C VAL A 100 7.22 -2.55 -2.75
N VAL A 101 7.90 -1.42 -2.96
CA VAL A 101 7.82 -0.24 -2.09
C VAL A 101 6.40 0.34 -2.10
N ALA A 102 5.80 0.45 -3.28
CA ALA A 102 4.43 0.90 -3.44
C ALA A 102 3.42 0.00 -2.71
N SER A 103 3.59 -1.32 -2.82
CA SER A 103 2.77 -2.30 -2.09
C SER A 103 2.99 -2.23 -0.58
N ALA A 104 4.23 -2.05 -0.13
CA ALA A 104 4.58 -1.86 1.28
C ALA A 104 3.89 -0.61 1.86
N MET A 105 3.86 0.50 1.12
CA MET A 105 3.17 1.73 1.54
C MET A 105 1.66 1.51 1.70
N VAL A 106 1.01 0.77 0.81
CA VAL A 106 -0.41 0.40 0.96
C VAL A 106 -0.61 -0.39 2.26
N VAL A 107 0.25 -1.37 2.54
CA VAL A 107 0.12 -2.24 3.70
C VAL A 107 0.29 -1.45 5.01
N LEU A 108 1.26 -0.52 5.06
CA LEU A 108 1.52 0.32 6.23
C LEU A 108 0.40 1.34 6.46
N LEU A 109 -0.04 2.04 5.42
CA LEU A 109 -1.01 3.13 5.56
C LEU A 109 -2.45 2.64 5.72
N PHE A 110 -2.80 1.46 5.17
CA PHE A 110 -4.19 1.03 5.10
C PHE A 110 -4.48 -0.33 5.73
N PHE A 111 -3.52 -1.26 5.82
CA PHE A 111 -3.77 -2.66 6.22
C PHE A 111 -3.05 -3.11 7.51
N GLY A 112 -2.68 -2.18 8.40
CA GLY A 112 -2.20 -2.57 9.73
C GLY A 112 -0.74 -3.03 9.79
N GLY A 113 0.05 -2.90 8.73
CA GLY A 113 1.45 -3.34 8.72
C GLY A 113 1.63 -4.79 9.18
N TRP A 114 2.37 -4.98 10.28
CA TRP A 114 2.67 -6.26 10.91
C TRP A 114 1.56 -6.84 11.78
N GLN A 115 0.46 -6.12 11.98
CA GLN A 115 -0.60 -6.55 12.89
C GLN A 115 -1.56 -7.52 12.23
N LEU A 116 -2.01 -8.51 13.00
CA LEU A 116 -3.07 -9.41 12.62
C LEU A 116 -4.39 -8.94 13.26
N PRO A 117 -5.49 -8.96 12.51
CA PRO A 117 -6.79 -8.66 13.10
C PRO A 117 -7.11 -9.73 14.15
N TYR A 118 -7.60 -9.31 15.31
CA TYR A 118 -7.97 -10.17 16.44
C TYR A 118 -6.83 -10.89 17.17
N VAL A 119 -5.58 -10.73 16.75
CA VAL A 119 -4.44 -11.40 17.38
C VAL A 119 -3.43 -10.36 17.84
N ASP A 120 -3.32 -10.18 19.15
CA ASP A 120 -2.25 -9.37 19.71
C ASP A 120 -0.94 -10.15 19.60
N VAL A 121 0.00 -9.63 18.81
CA VAL A 121 1.31 -10.24 18.57
C VAL A 121 2.12 -10.30 19.87
N THR A 122 1.78 -9.48 20.87
CA THR A 122 2.36 -9.57 22.22
C THR A 122 1.78 -10.73 23.04
N ALA A 123 0.48 -11.06 22.89
CA ALA A 123 -0.15 -12.24 23.49
C ALA A 123 0.36 -13.55 22.84
N ILE A 124 0.73 -13.48 21.55
CA ILE A 124 1.44 -14.58 20.89
C ILE A 124 2.74 -14.90 21.63
N SER A 125 3.44 -13.96 22.28
CA SER A 125 4.72 -14.26 22.94
C SER A 125 4.64 -15.04 24.27
N SER A 126 3.49 -15.07 24.95
CA SER A 126 3.34 -15.78 26.24
C SER A 126 2.84 -17.22 26.11
N ASP A 127 2.14 -17.57 25.03
CA ASP A 127 1.33 -18.79 24.96
C ASP A 127 1.84 -19.88 23.98
N TRP A 128 3.00 -19.70 23.31
CA TRP A 128 3.64 -20.77 22.52
C TRP A 128 3.97 -22.03 23.33
N GLY A 129 3.90 -21.97 24.66
CA GLY A 129 4.20 -23.07 25.56
C GLY A 129 3.29 -24.30 25.46
N GLY A 130 2.23 -24.27 24.64
CA GLY A 130 1.29 -25.39 24.48
C GLY A 130 1.41 -26.22 23.20
N ILE A 131 2.10 -25.73 22.15
CA ILE A 131 2.06 -26.35 20.81
C ILE A 131 3.45 -26.78 20.29
N LEU A 132 4.54 -26.19 20.78
CA LEU A 132 5.90 -26.60 20.42
C LEU A 132 6.56 -27.40 21.56
N PRO A 133 7.36 -28.44 21.25
CA PRO A 133 8.17 -29.14 22.25
C PRO A 133 8.98 -28.15 23.09
N SER A 134 9.07 -28.38 24.40
CA SER A 134 9.76 -27.52 25.38
C SER A 134 11.21 -27.16 25.01
N VAL A 135 11.83 -27.91 24.10
CA VAL A 135 13.16 -27.66 23.51
C VAL A 135 13.25 -26.29 22.82
N PHE A 136 12.16 -25.79 22.22
CA PHE A 136 12.13 -24.49 21.54
C PHE A 136 11.88 -23.30 22.47
N ARG A 137 11.54 -23.54 23.75
CA ARG A 137 11.31 -22.50 24.76
C ARG A 137 12.62 -22.04 25.40
N ASP A 138 13.60 -22.93 25.53
CA ASP A 138 14.89 -22.66 26.18
C ASP A 138 15.85 -21.88 25.28
N TRP A 139 15.66 -22.00 23.96
CA TRP A 139 16.25 -21.08 22.99
C TRP A 139 15.41 -19.80 23.07
N ASN A 140 15.93 -18.76 23.72
CA ASN A 140 15.30 -17.44 23.98
C ASN A 140 14.99 -16.64 22.68
N PHE A 141 14.43 -17.32 21.68
CA PHE A 141 14.17 -16.85 20.34
C PHE A 141 12.81 -16.17 20.34
N GLN A 142 12.82 -14.86 20.15
CA GLN A 142 11.60 -14.07 20.08
C GLN A 142 10.93 -14.35 18.73
N TRP A 143 9.91 -15.21 18.72
CA TRP A 143 9.15 -15.55 17.51
C TRP A 143 8.24 -14.41 17.05
N ALA A 144 7.84 -13.51 17.96
CA ALA A 144 6.91 -12.42 17.67
C ALA A 144 7.38 -11.45 16.55
N PRO A 145 8.65 -10.96 16.55
CA PRO A 145 9.14 -10.12 15.44
C PRO A 145 9.18 -10.84 14.09
N LEU A 146 9.51 -12.13 14.06
CA LEU A 146 9.59 -12.90 12.82
C LEU A 146 8.21 -13.16 12.22
N ILE A 147 7.22 -13.44 13.06
CA ILE A 147 5.83 -13.59 12.63
C ILE A 147 5.31 -12.24 12.12
N GLY A 148 5.58 -11.14 12.82
CA GLY A 148 5.22 -9.79 12.37
C GLY A 148 5.83 -9.45 11.01
N ALA A 149 7.12 -9.74 10.82
CA ALA A 149 7.82 -9.55 9.55
C ALA A 149 7.24 -10.46 8.45
N ALA A 150 6.93 -11.72 8.75
CA ALA A 150 6.31 -12.65 7.82
C ALA A 150 4.90 -12.19 7.41
N VAL A 151 4.09 -11.69 8.33
CA VAL A 151 2.75 -11.13 8.05
C VAL A 151 2.86 -9.90 7.17
N PHE A 152 3.76 -8.97 7.51
CA PHE A 152 4.00 -7.79 6.69
C PHE A 152 4.47 -8.16 5.27
N GLY A 153 5.42 -9.10 5.18
CA GLY A 153 5.92 -9.62 3.90
C GLY A 153 4.83 -10.32 3.09
N ALA A 154 3.98 -11.14 3.74
CA ALA A 154 2.87 -11.83 3.08
C ALA A 154 1.81 -10.85 2.56
N LYS A 155 1.44 -9.82 3.34
CA LYS A 155 0.54 -8.75 2.89
C LYS A 155 1.13 -7.96 1.73
N THR A 156 2.42 -7.61 1.82
CA THR A 156 3.12 -6.89 0.74
C THR A 156 3.14 -7.73 -0.53
N ALA A 157 3.47 -9.02 -0.42
CA ALA A 157 3.43 -9.96 -1.54
C ALA A 157 2.03 -10.11 -2.13
N LEU A 158 0.99 -10.12 -1.29
CA LEU A 158 -0.40 -10.14 -1.74
C LEU A 158 -0.72 -8.91 -2.61
N PHE A 159 -0.33 -7.71 -2.20
CA PHE A 159 -0.53 -6.51 -3.02
C PHE A 159 0.28 -6.52 -4.31
N CYS A 160 1.52 -7.04 -4.29
CA CYS A 160 2.28 -7.27 -5.52
C CYS A 160 1.53 -8.23 -6.46
N VAL A 161 0.98 -9.33 -5.94
CA VAL A 161 0.19 -10.28 -6.73
C VAL A 161 -1.07 -9.62 -7.27
N ILE A 162 -1.78 -8.82 -6.47
CA ILE A 162 -2.95 -8.06 -6.93
C ILE A 162 -2.57 -7.16 -8.11
N GLN A 163 -1.46 -6.42 -8.04
CA GLN A 163 -1.00 -5.59 -9.16
C GLN A 163 -0.71 -6.40 -10.42
N VAL A 164 -0.08 -7.58 -10.28
CA VAL A 164 0.18 -8.50 -11.40
C VAL A 164 -1.11 -9.08 -11.97
N VAL A 165 -2.10 -9.40 -11.15
CA VAL A 165 -3.41 -9.88 -11.61
C VAL A 165 -4.18 -8.77 -12.31
N LEU A 166 -4.11 -7.55 -11.80
CA LEU A 166 -4.74 -6.38 -12.42
C LEU A 166 -4.17 -6.08 -13.81
N ARG A 167 -2.86 -6.33 -14.00
CA ARG A 167 -2.21 -6.27 -15.31
C ARG A 167 -2.84 -7.22 -16.34
N TRP A 168 -3.35 -8.38 -15.92
CA TRP A 168 -3.96 -9.36 -16.82
C TRP A 168 -5.48 -9.20 -16.99
N THR A 169 -6.13 -8.40 -16.14
CA THR A 169 -7.60 -8.27 -16.14
C THR A 169 -8.09 -6.99 -16.80
N LEU A 170 -7.33 -5.88 -16.71
CA LEU A 170 -7.76 -4.60 -17.26
C LEU A 170 -7.26 -4.38 -18.70
N PRO A 171 -8.14 -3.92 -19.61
CA PRO A 171 -7.72 -3.43 -20.92
C PRO A 171 -6.77 -2.24 -20.79
N ARG A 172 -5.87 -2.09 -21.75
CA ARG A 172 -4.91 -0.96 -21.77
C ARG A 172 -5.66 0.36 -21.97
N PHE A 173 -5.31 1.37 -21.15
CA PHE A 173 -5.88 2.72 -21.27
C PHE A 173 -5.06 3.61 -22.20
N ARG A 174 -5.73 4.44 -23.00
CA ARG A 174 -5.08 5.47 -23.82
C ARG A 174 -4.63 6.65 -22.95
N TYR A 175 -3.53 7.31 -23.33
CA TYR A 175 -2.99 8.50 -22.65
C TYR A 175 -4.07 9.54 -22.32
N ASP A 176 -4.86 9.92 -23.32
CA ASP A 176 -5.91 10.94 -23.17
C ASP A 176 -6.96 10.54 -22.14
N GLN A 177 -7.34 9.26 -22.10
CA GLN A 177 -8.33 8.74 -21.15
C GLN A 177 -7.76 8.76 -19.74
N LEU A 178 -6.48 8.41 -19.60
CA LEU A 178 -5.81 8.36 -18.32
C LEU A 178 -5.59 9.76 -17.74
N MET A 179 -5.23 10.74 -18.57
CA MET A 179 -5.09 12.12 -18.13
C MET A 179 -6.45 12.73 -17.78
N ASN A 180 -7.48 12.48 -18.58
CA ASN A 180 -8.83 12.93 -18.27
C ASN A 180 -9.35 12.32 -16.97
N PHE A 181 -9.09 11.04 -16.71
CA PHE A 181 -9.49 10.36 -15.48
C PHE A 181 -8.83 10.98 -14.24
N CYS A 182 -7.51 11.22 -14.29
CA CYS A 182 -6.77 11.85 -13.20
C CYS A 182 -7.32 13.25 -12.87
N TRP A 183 -7.47 14.12 -13.88
CA TRP A 183 -7.79 15.53 -13.66
C TRP A 183 -9.27 15.80 -13.43
N LYS A 184 -10.18 15.06 -14.10
CA LYS A 184 -11.62 15.32 -13.99
C LYS A 184 -12.30 14.53 -12.88
N ILE A 185 -11.75 13.37 -12.51
CA ILE A 185 -12.38 12.48 -11.54
C ILE A 185 -11.50 12.35 -10.30
N MET A 186 -10.27 11.84 -10.43
CA MET A 186 -9.50 11.48 -9.24
C MET A 186 -9.10 12.67 -8.38
N LEU A 187 -8.59 13.75 -8.98
CA LEU A 187 -8.11 14.92 -8.23
C LEU A 187 -9.24 15.66 -7.50
N PRO A 188 -10.40 15.96 -8.13
CA PRO A 188 -11.53 16.54 -7.42
C PRO A 188 -12.07 15.64 -6.31
N VAL A 189 -12.16 14.33 -6.55
CA VAL A 189 -12.63 13.37 -5.53
C VAL A 189 -11.63 13.24 -4.39
N ALA A 190 -10.32 13.27 -4.67
CA ALA A 190 -9.28 13.23 -3.63
C ALA A 190 -9.34 14.46 -2.72
N LEU A 191 -9.53 15.65 -3.30
CA LEU A 191 -9.70 16.89 -2.55
C LEU A 191 -11.00 16.89 -1.74
N ALA A 192 -12.11 16.45 -2.34
CA ALA A 192 -13.39 16.32 -1.64
C ALA A 192 -13.28 15.33 -0.47
N ASN A 193 -12.58 14.22 -0.67
CA ASN A 193 -12.32 13.24 0.37
C ASN A 193 -11.47 13.82 1.50
N LEU A 194 -10.38 14.54 1.18
CA LEU A 194 -9.55 15.23 2.17
C LEU A 194 -10.39 16.19 3.03
N VAL A 195 -11.18 17.06 2.39
CA VAL A 195 -12.06 17.99 3.11
C VAL A 195 -13.06 17.23 3.98
N GLY A 196 -13.67 16.17 3.46
CA GLY A 196 -14.58 15.30 4.20
C GLY A 196 -13.91 14.68 5.44
N THR A 197 -12.72 14.12 5.29
CA THR A 197 -11.97 13.53 6.41
C THR A 197 -11.62 14.56 7.49
N VAL A 198 -11.23 15.77 7.10
CA VAL A 198 -10.92 16.86 8.04
C VAL A 198 -12.18 17.30 8.80
N ILE A 199 -13.33 17.42 8.12
CA ILE A 199 -14.60 17.77 8.78
C ILE A 199 -15.01 16.70 9.78
N LEU A 200 -14.93 15.42 9.41
CA LEU A 200 -15.25 14.30 10.30
C LEU A 200 -14.32 14.26 11.53
N LEU A 201 -13.04 14.60 11.35
CA LEU A 201 -12.09 14.74 12.44
C LEU A 201 -12.47 15.89 13.39
N LEU A 202 -12.85 17.06 12.84
CA LEU A 202 -13.33 18.20 13.65
C LEU A 202 -14.61 17.88 14.43
N TRP A 203 -15.43 16.94 13.95
CA TRP A 203 -16.64 16.47 14.62
C TRP A 203 -16.36 15.41 15.70
N GLY A 204 -15.10 15.03 15.91
CA GLY A 204 -14.71 14.07 16.95
C GLY A 204 -15.09 12.62 16.63
N VAL A 205 -15.31 12.28 15.37
CA VAL A 205 -15.67 10.90 14.97
C VAL A 205 -14.50 9.92 15.17
N TYR A 206 -13.26 10.42 15.16
CA TYR A 206 -12.03 9.63 15.25
C TYR A 206 -11.27 9.80 16.58
N SER A 207 -11.86 10.51 17.57
CA SER A 207 -11.25 10.75 18.90
C SER A 207 -11.75 9.79 19.96
#